data_AF-A0A2G5WRM4-F1
#
_entry.id   AF-A0A2G5WRM4-F1
#
_cell.length_a   1.000
_cell.length_b   1.000
_cell.length_c   1.000
_cell.angle_alpha   90.00
_cell.angle_beta   90.00
_cell.angle_gamma   90.00
#
_symmetry.space_group_name_H-M   'P 1'
#
loop_
_entity.id
_entity.type
_entity.pdbx_description
1 polymer ?
#
loop_
_entity_poly.entity_id
_entity_poly.type
_entity_poly.pdbx_seq_one_letter_code
_entity_poly.pdbx_strand_id
1 'polypeptide(L)' 'MTFEEILPRLKDGEKVIRSNWGGAELYVKLVGESEQDGKKLNPYFVIDVTGEGYTMFIPTVCDLLAEDWVIVE' A
#
# COMPACT_ATOMS: atom_id res chain seq x y z
N MET A 1 -8.22 6.94 9.38
CA MET A 1 -8.83 7.29 8.07
C MET A 1 -9.44 6.03 7.49
N THR A 2 -10.49 6.17 6.69
CA THR A 2 -11.08 5.05 5.94
C THR A 2 -10.24 4.72 4.69
N PHE A 3 -10.51 3.58 4.06
CA PHE A 3 -9.83 3.22 2.81
C PHE A 3 -10.14 4.20 1.66
N GLU A 4 -11.37 4.73 1.60
CA GLU A 4 -11.76 5.73 0.61
C GLU A 4 -10.98 7.04 0.77
N GLU A 5 -10.66 7.42 2.00
CA GLU A 5 -9.88 8.62 2.31
C GLU A 5 -8.41 8.47 1.93
N ILE A 6 -7.83 7.27 2.07
CA ILE A 6 -6.41 7.02 1.74
C ILE A 6 -6.17 6.69 0.26
N LEU A 7 -7.19 6.27 -0.50
CA LEU A 7 -7.01 5.92 -1.91
C LEU A 7 -6.50 7.10 -2.77
N PRO A 8 -7.02 8.34 -2.65
CA PRO A 8 -6.45 9.50 -3.35
C PRO A 8 -5.00 9.80 -2.96
N ARG A 9 -4.67 9.58 -1.69
CA ARG A 9 -3.33 9.81 -1.11
C ARG A 9 -2.29 8.84 -1.67
N LEU A 10 -2.65 7.56 -1.71
CA LEU A 10 -1.86 6.53 -2.38
C LEU A 10 -1.60 6.87 -3.85
N LYS A 11 -2.59 7.44 -4.56
CA LYS A 11 -2.43 7.88 -5.95
C LYS A 11 -1.50 9.09 -6.09
N ASP A 12 -1.39 9.93 -5.06
CA ASP A 12 -0.45 11.05 -4.99
C ASP A 12 0.96 10.63 -4.52
N GLY A 13 1.15 9.34 -4.24
CA GLY A 13 2.43 8.77 -3.82
C GLY A 13 2.68 8.75 -2.31
N GLU A 14 1.69 9.15 -1.51
CA GLU A 14 1.76 9.02 -0.05
C GLU A 14 1.81 7.53 0.36
N LYS A 15 2.49 7.26 1.48
CA LYS A 15 2.55 5.94 2.10
C LYS A 15 1.55 5.87 3.25
N VAL A 16 0.90 4.72 3.42
CA VAL A 16 -0.10 4.53 4.47
C VAL A 16 0.07 3.20 5.17
N ILE A 17 -0.29 3.13 6.45
CA ILE A 17 -0.28 1.91 7.25
C ILE A 17 -1.55 1.89 8.11
N ARG A 18 -1.97 0.71 8.56
CA ARG A 18 -3.00 0.58 9.60
C ARG A 18 -2.36 0.68 10.97
N SER A 19 -2.89 1.53 11.85
CA SER A 19 -2.29 1.73 13.19
C SER A 19 -2.36 0.49 14.08
N ASN A 20 -3.25 -0.46 13.77
CA ASN A 20 -3.35 -1.74 14.48
C ASN A 20 -2.53 -2.87 13.86
N TRP A 21 -1.73 -2.61 12.81
CA TRP A 21 -0.72 -3.57 12.37
C TRP A 21 0.42 -3.58 13.39
N GLY A 22 0.66 -4.74 14.00
CA GLY A 22 1.71 -4.95 15.00
C GLY A 22 2.84 -5.87 14.53
N GLY A 23 2.86 -6.20 13.23
CA GLY A 23 3.85 -7.08 12.62
C GLY A 23 5.06 -6.33 12.06
N ALA A 24 5.66 -6.90 11.02
CA ALA A 24 6.86 -6.36 10.36
C ALA A 24 6.53 -5.39 9.20
N GLU A 25 5.24 -5.18 8.94
CA GLU A 25 4.72 -4.30 7.90
C GLU A 25 5.06 -2.83 8.20
N LEU A 26 5.63 -2.12 7.22
CA LEU A 26 6.03 -0.73 7.37
C LEU A 26 5.01 0.22 6.75
N TYR A 27 4.59 -0.02 5.50
CA TYR A 27 3.58 0.77 4.80
C TYR A 27 3.12 0.11 3.50
N VAL A 28 2.01 0.60 2.98
CA VAL A 28 1.47 0.39 1.64
C VAL A 28 1.72 1.65 0.80
N LYS A 29 2.10 1.48 -0.48
CA LYS A 29 2.16 2.56 -1.48
C LYS A 29 1.70 2.10 -2.86
N LEU A 30 1.38 3.05 -3.73
CA LEU A 30 1.21 2.79 -5.16
C LEU A 30 2.57 2.77 -5.85
N VAL A 31 2.85 1.70 -6.59
CA VAL A 31 3.90 1.69 -7.61
C VAL A 31 3.26 2.08 -8.93
N GLY A 32 3.80 3.13 -9.56
CA GLY A 32 3.34 3.60 -10.86
C GLY A 32 3.64 2.61 -11.99
N GLU A 33 3.30 3.00 -13.21
CA GLU A 33 3.60 2.22 -14.40
C GLU A 33 5.12 2.06 -14.58
N SER A 34 5.54 0.85 -14.93
CA SER A 34 6.94 0.52 -15.15
C SER A 34 7.08 -0.57 -16.23
N GLU A 35 8.29 -1.12 -16.37
CA GLU A 35 8.58 -2.21 -17.28
C GLU A 35 9.18 -3.39 -16.49
N GLN A 36 8.72 -4.60 -16.82
CA GLN A 36 9.25 -5.85 -16.30
C GLN A 36 9.42 -6.81 -17.48
N ASP A 37 10.65 -7.29 -17.70
CA ASP A 37 11.00 -8.23 -18.78
C ASP A 37 10.54 -7.78 -20.18
N GLY A 38 10.74 -6.49 -20.49
CA GLY A 38 10.34 -5.91 -21.79
C GLY A 38 8.84 -5.71 -21.95
N LYS A 39 8.03 -5.91 -20.90
CA LYS A 39 6.58 -5.73 -20.91
C LYS A 39 6.16 -4.63 -19.95
N LYS A 40 5.17 -3.85 -20.36
CA LYS A 40 4.49 -2.87 -19.52
C LYS A 40 3.93 -3.56 -18.27
N LEU A 41 4.33 -3.06 -17.11
CA LEU A 41 3.77 -3.42 -15.82
C LEU A 41 2.79 -2.31 -15.41
N ASN A 42 1.51 -2.67 -15.30
CA ASN A 42 0.48 -1.72 -14.88
C ASN A 42 0.68 -1.34 -13.41
N PRO A 43 0.20 -0.17 -12.96
CA PRO A 43 0.28 0.24 -11.56
C PRO A 43 -0.36 -0.76 -10.59
N TYR A 44 0.23 -0.93 -9.41
CA TYR A 44 -0.27 -1.82 -8.35
C TYR A 44 0.17 -1.34 -6.98
N PHE A 45 -0.56 -1.76 -5.94
CA PHE A 45 -0.14 -1.50 -4.57
C PHE A 45 0.92 -2.51 -4.13
N VAL A 46 1.89 -2.02 -3.38
CA VAL A 46 2.87 -2.85 -2.68
C VAL A 46 2.84 -2.56 -1.19
N ILE A 47 3.18 -3.56 -0.40
CA ILE A 47 3.47 -3.45 1.03
C ILE A 47 4.95 -3.68 1.24
N ASP A 48 5.59 -2.84 2.05
CA ASP A 48 6.99 -3.00 2.49
C ASP A 48 7.01 -3.77 3.81
N VAL A 49 7.75 -4.87 3.86
CA VAL A 49 7.86 -5.73 5.04
C VAL A 49 9.32 -5.84 5.44
N THR A 50 9.60 -5.55 6.71
CA THR A 50 10.96 -5.55 7.27
C THR A 50 11.61 -6.92 7.09
N GLY A 51 12.72 -6.97 6.35
CA GLY A 51 13.48 -8.20 6.08
C GLY A 51 13.02 -9.02 4.87
N GLU A 52 11.90 -8.66 4.24
CA GLU A 52 11.39 -9.31 3.02
C GLU A 52 11.40 -8.35 1.81
N GLY A 53 11.16 -7.06 2.05
CA GLY A 53 11.05 -6.03 1.02
C GLY A 53 9.61 -5.86 0.51
N TYR A 54 9.47 -5.41 -0.74
CA TYR A 54 8.17 -5.15 -1.33
C TYR A 54 7.45 -6.42 -1.79
N THR A 55 6.24 -6.60 -1.30
CA THR A 55 5.28 -7.62 -1.75
C THR A 55 4.03 -6.95 -2.32
N MET A 56 3.31 -7.61 -3.21
CA MET A 56 2.05 -7.08 -3.75
C MET A 56 1.00 -6.98 -2.65
N PHE A 57 0.38 -5.81 -2.51
CA PHE A 57 -0.69 -5.59 -1.53
C PHE A 57 -2.05 -5.72 -2.22
N ILE A 58 -2.83 -6.70 -1.79
CA ILE A 58 -4.21 -6.92 -2.25
C ILE A 58 -5.12 -6.65 -1.05
N PRO A 59 -5.84 -5.51 -1.01
CA PRO A 59 -6.66 -5.18 0.15
C PRO A 59 -7.76 -6.22 0.34
N THR A 60 -7.85 -6.76 1.55
CA THR A 60 -8.95 -7.62 1.95
C THR A 60 -10.21 -6.80 2.26
N VAL A 61 -11.36 -7.44 2.43
CA VAL A 61 -12.57 -6.75 2.89
C VAL A 61 -12.35 -6.05 4.24
N CYS A 62 -11.53 -6.63 5.13
CA CYS A 62 -11.17 -6.01 6.40
C CYS A 62 -10.34 -4.74 6.23
N ASP A 63 -9.51 -4.65 5.18
CA ASP A 63 -8.70 -3.48 4.88
C ASP A 63 -9.53 -2.37 4.23
N LEU A 64 -10.46 -2.75 3.36
CA LEU A 64 -11.40 -1.83 2.72
C LEU A 64 -12.36 -1.18 3.73
N LEU A 65 -12.80 -1.93 4.74
CA LEU A 65 -13.73 -1.43 5.77
C LEU A 65 -13.01 -0.90 7.03
N ALA A 66 -11.68 -0.82 7.00
CA ALA A 66 -10.91 -0.32 8.13
C ALA A 66 -10.99 1.22 8.22
N GLU A 67 -11.04 1.72 9.45
CA GLU A 67 -11.06 3.16 9.76
C GLU A 67 -9.76 3.65 10.42
N ASP A 68 -8.79 2.74 10.59
CA ASP A 68 -7.55 2.96 11.32
C ASP A 68 -6.32 3.19 10.42
N TRP A 69 -6.53 3.65 9.17
CA TRP A 69 -5.43 4.03 8.29
C TRP A 69 -4.79 5.36 8.70
N VAL A 70 -3.46 5.43 8.60
CA VAL A 70 -2.63 6.61 8.88
C VAL A 70 -1.57 6.79 7.79
N ILE A 71 -1.14 8.03 7.55
CA ILE A 71 -0.04 8.36 6.62
C ILE A 71 1.29 8.27 7.36
N VAL A 72 2.34 7.84 6.67
CA VAL A 72 3.72 7.78 7.17
C VAL A 72 4.70 8.36 6.14
N GLU A 73 5.90 8.72 6.60
CA GLU A 73 6.99 9.28 5.76
C GLU A 73 7.74 8.23 4.91
#